data_AF-A0A0F9Q406-F1
#
_entry.id   AF-A0A0F9Q406-F1
#
_cell.length_a   1.000
_cell.length_b   1.000
_cell.length_c   1.000
_cell.angle_alpha   90.00
_cell.angle_beta   90.00
_cell.angle_gamma   90.00
#
_symmetry.space_group_name_H-M   'P 1'
#
loop_
_entity.id
_entity.type
_entity.pdbx_description
1 polymer ?
#
loop_
_entity_poly.entity_id
_entity_poly.type
_entity_poly.pdbx_seq_one_letter_code
_entity_poly.pdbx_strand_id
1 'polypeptide(L)'
;MLEFSKLNEGFYREDNLSEEQIWKIFIKIFNVAESSKVASYKFGLIYSILQCSQVNENRLKFTFKDIYTPFTSIYWKLIVNYQLFQISSKTLSSIYKILINYVIEHPDFRNGDFEEILNEDQEKILNKVELKCSRNVFGALFGDSEEFFYSFNKKEGYIELNPLFSEFLSKYGNVIEKVNNYEWLKFLHGRNSNRTINVLIFENKFKHSNPLNFEELWIKFQQKFETPNDYFYVKAAVV
;
A
#
# COMPACT_ATOMS: atom_id res chain seq x y z
N MET A 1 13.49 10.98 17.65
CA MET A 1 13.05 10.06 16.58
C MET A 1 12.27 10.89 15.58
N LEU A 2 12.67 10.92 14.30
CA LEU A 2 11.97 11.68 13.27
C LEU A 2 10.58 11.06 13.05
N GLU A 3 9.54 11.89 13.11
CA GLU A 3 8.16 11.44 12.86
C GLU A 3 7.82 11.68 11.39
N PHE A 4 8.20 10.72 10.54
CA PHE A 4 8.06 10.82 9.09
C PHE A 4 6.65 11.17 8.61
N SER A 5 5.60 10.73 9.32
CA SER A 5 4.20 11.05 8.98
C SER A 5 3.91 12.55 8.93
N LYS A 6 4.67 13.38 9.64
CA LYS A 6 4.48 14.84 9.69
C LYS A 6 5.21 15.60 8.59
N LEU A 7 6.05 14.94 7.79
CA LEU A 7 6.81 15.59 6.71
C LEU A 7 5.87 16.12 5.61
N ASN A 8 6.18 17.29 5.08
CA ASN A 8 5.47 17.87 3.92
C ASN A 8 6.05 17.40 2.59
N GLU A 9 7.33 17.05 2.59
CA GLU A 9 8.06 16.50 1.46
C GLU A 9 9.15 15.55 1.97
N GLY A 10 9.60 14.67 1.09
CA GLY A 10 10.72 13.76 1.31
C GLY A 10 11.38 13.44 -0.01
N PHE A 11 12.69 13.26 -0.01
CA PHE A 11 13.48 12.93 -1.18
C PHE A 11 14.05 11.53 -1.00
N TYR A 12 13.89 10.67 -2.00
CA TYR A 12 14.45 9.33 -1.91
C TYR A 12 15.96 9.39 -1.81
N ARG A 13 16.55 8.38 -1.18
CA ARG A 13 17.99 8.16 -1.16
C ARG A 13 18.48 7.58 -2.49
N GLU A 14 19.61 8.10 -2.96
CA GLU A 14 20.24 7.69 -4.23
C GLU A 14 21.30 6.59 -4.07
N ASP A 15 21.45 6.01 -2.87
CA ASP A 15 22.41 4.92 -2.67
C ASP A 15 22.05 3.71 -3.53
N ASN A 16 23.06 3.08 -4.12
CA ASN A 16 22.88 1.84 -4.86
C ASN A 16 22.50 0.69 -3.91
N LEU A 17 21.35 0.07 -4.16
CA LEU A 17 20.90 -1.11 -3.44
C LEU A 17 20.93 -2.33 -4.37
N SER A 18 21.37 -3.46 -3.83
CA SER A 18 21.15 -4.76 -4.44
C SER A 18 19.67 -5.17 -4.36
N GLU A 19 19.23 -6.06 -5.25
CA GLU A 19 17.87 -6.63 -5.19
C GLU A 19 17.57 -7.27 -3.82
N GLU A 20 18.56 -7.90 -3.17
CA GLU A 20 18.41 -8.47 -1.83
C GLU A 20 18.09 -7.40 -0.78
N GLN A 21 18.73 -6.23 -0.85
CA GLN A 21 18.45 -5.12 0.06
C GLN A 21 17.06 -4.54 -0.18
N ILE A 22 16.64 -4.40 -1.44
CA ILE A 22 15.28 -3.95 -1.78
C ILE A 22 14.24 -4.95 -1.25
N TRP A 23 14.48 -6.26 -1.40
CA TRP A 23 13.62 -7.29 -0.80
C TRP A 23 13.52 -7.17 0.72
N LYS A 24 14.63 -6.94 1.43
CA LYS A 24 14.62 -6.72 2.89
C LYS A 24 13.79 -5.51 3.28
N ILE A 25 13.85 -4.42 2.51
CA ILE A 25 13.02 -3.23 2.72
C ILE A 25 11.53 -3.59 2.57
N PHE A 26 11.13 -4.31 1.52
CA PHE A 26 9.74 -4.74 1.36
C PHE A 26 9.27 -5.69 2.47
N ILE A 27 10.10 -6.64 2.91
CA ILE A 27 9.78 -7.53 4.04
C ILE A 27 9.51 -6.70 5.31
N LYS A 28 10.35 -5.69 5.58
CA LYS A 28 10.15 -4.76 6.70
C LYS A 28 8.86 -3.96 6.56
N ILE A 29 8.60 -3.40 5.38
CA ILE A 29 7.35 -2.67 5.07
C ILE A 29 6.12 -3.54 5.35
N PHE A 30 6.16 -4.82 4.99
CA PHE A 30 5.06 -5.76 5.15
C PHE A 30 4.96 -6.38 6.54
N ASN A 31 5.96 -6.23 7.40
CA ASN A 31 5.88 -6.74 8.77
C ASN A 31 4.91 -5.89 9.62
N VAL A 32 3.67 -6.39 9.75
CA VAL A 32 2.53 -5.67 10.33
C VAL A 32 2.60 -5.55 11.85
N ALA A 33 3.40 -6.37 12.52
CA ALA A 33 3.47 -6.44 13.99
C ALA A 33 3.83 -5.09 14.66
N GLU A 34 4.46 -4.17 13.91
CA GLU A 34 4.92 -2.87 14.42
C GLU A 34 4.03 -1.67 13.99
N SER A 35 3.01 -1.88 13.15
CA SER A 35 2.31 -0.78 12.50
C SER A 35 0.95 -0.46 13.14
N SER A 36 0.87 0.73 13.76
CA SER A 36 -0.36 1.28 14.37
C SER A 36 -1.45 1.60 13.33
N LYS A 37 -2.49 2.38 13.69
CA LYS A 37 -3.70 2.71 12.87
C LYS A 37 -3.43 3.16 11.41
N VAL A 38 -2.19 3.51 11.06
CA VAL A 38 -1.69 3.87 9.72
C VAL A 38 -1.52 2.66 8.79
N ALA A 39 -1.46 1.44 9.33
CA ALA A 39 -1.19 0.20 8.61
C ALA A 39 -2.16 -0.09 7.44
N SER A 40 -3.45 0.22 7.58
CA SER A 40 -4.41 -0.05 6.50
C SER A 40 -4.09 0.76 5.25
N TYR A 41 -3.85 2.07 5.41
CA TYR A 41 -3.60 2.97 4.29
C TYR A 41 -2.26 2.70 3.61
N LYS A 42 -1.30 2.11 4.33
CA LYS A 42 -0.05 1.62 3.75
C LYS A 42 -0.30 0.61 2.64
N PHE A 43 -1.14 -0.40 2.88
CA PHE A 43 -1.46 -1.42 1.86
C PHE A 43 -2.19 -0.83 0.65
N GLY A 44 -3.15 0.07 0.90
CA GLY A 44 -3.84 0.78 -0.17
C GLY A 44 -2.90 1.66 -1.00
N LEU A 45 -1.92 2.31 -0.35
CA LEU A 45 -0.93 3.13 -1.02
C LEU A 45 0.04 2.29 -1.87
N ILE A 46 0.58 1.20 -1.32
CA ILE A 46 1.44 0.26 -2.07
C ILE A 46 0.68 -0.30 -3.29
N TYR A 47 -0.57 -0.74 -3.09
CA TYR A 47 -1.44 -1.19 -4.18
C TYR A 47 -1.54 -0.12 -5.27
N SER A 48 -1.82 1.12 -4.89
CA SER A 48 -2.00 2.24 -5.83
C SER A 48 -0.72 2.57 -6.61
N ILE A 49 0.43 2.56 -5.93
CA ILE A 49 1.74 2.76 -6.57
C ILE A 49 1.99 1.67 -7.61
N LEU A 50 1.73 0.40 -7.27
CA LEU A 50 1.88 -0.73 -8.21
C LEU A 50 0.97 -0.59 -9.43
N GLN A 51 -0.31 -0.21 -9.23
CA GLN A 51 -1.22 0.02 -10.36
C GLN A 51 -0.70 1.13 -11.28
N CYS A 52 -0.17 2.22 -10.71
CA CYS A 52 0.39 3.30 -11.49
C CYS A 52 1.67 2.89 -12.24
N SER A 53 2.58 2.15 -11.60
CA SER A 53 3.83 1.72 -12.22
C SER A 53 3.62 0.69 -13.34
N GLN A 54 2.61 -0.19 -13.21
CA GLN A 54 2.27 -1.19 -14.25
C GLN A 54 1.63 -0.56 -15.50
N VAL A 55 0.93 0.58 -15.38
CA VAL A 55 0.32 1.27 -16.54
C VAL A 55 1.37 1.95 -17.40
N ASN A 56 2.45 2.44 -16.79
CA ASN A 56 3.56 3.07 -17.51
C ASN A 56 4.87 2.84 -16.77
N GLU A 57 5.58 1.77 -17.13
CA GLU A 57 6.81 1.32 -16.48
C GLU A 57 7.97 2.35 -16.54
N ASN A 58 7.91 3.28 -17.49
CA ASN A 58 8.92 4.34 -17.66
C ASN A 58 8.56 5.63 -16.91
N ARG A 59 7.35 5.74 -16.37
CA ARG A 59 6.90 6.92 -15.63
C ARG A 59 7.33 6.80 -14.17
N LEU A 60 8.18 7.72 -13.73
CA LEU A 60 8.61 7.77 -12.32
C LEU A 60 7.73 8.69 -11.48
N LYS A 61 7.18 9.76 -12.08
CA LYS A 61 6.46 10.82 -11.36
C LYS A 61 4.95 10.71 -11.54
N PHE A 62 4.23 10.55 -10.43
CA PHE A 62 2.78 10.38 -10.37
C PHE A 62 2.15 11.49 -9.54
N THR A 63 1.08 12.09 -10.06
CA THR A 63 0.28 13.06 -9.30
C THR A 63 -0.50 12.34 -8.21
N PHE A 64 -0.95 13.08 -7.20
CA PHE A 64 -1.84 12.54 -6.19
C PHE A 64 -3.15 12.05 -6.79
N LYS A 65 -3.66 12.67 -7.87
CA LYS A 65 -4.83 12.14 -8.59
C LYS A 65 -4.55 10.77 -9.21
N ASP A 66 -3.37 10.56 -9.79
CA ASP A 66 -2.95 9.24 -10.31
C ASP A 66 -2.99 8.17 -9.21
N ILE A 67 -2.49 8.50 -8.00
CA ILE A 67 -2.41 7.56 -6.87
C ILE A 67 -3.77 7.37 -6.17
N TYR A 68 -4.51 8.45 -5.92
CA TYR A 68 -5.75 8.39 -5.16
C TYR A 68 -6.92 7.78 -5.94
N THR A 69 -6.83 7.71 -7.27
CA THR A 69 -7.83 7.02 -8.10
C THR A 69 -7.89 5.51 -7.80
N PRO A 70 -6.83 4.72 -8.03
CA PRO A 70 -6.82 3.30 -7.65
C PRO A 70 -6.94 3.10 -6.14
N PHE A 71 -6.44 4.01 -5.30
CA PHE A 71 -6.61 3.98 -3.85
C PHE A 71 -8.10 4.01 -3.47
N THR A 72 -8.84 4.98 -4.02
CA THR A 72 -10.26 5.16 -3.71
C THR A 72 -11.09 4.02 -4.26
N SER A 73 -10.81 3.57 -5.48
CA SER A 73 -11.50 2.44 -6.11
C SER A 73 -11.33 1.14 -5.30
N ILE A 74 -10.12 0.82 -4.82
CA ILE A 74 -9.95 -0.41 -4.01
C ILE A 74 -10.65 -0.29 -2.65
N TYR A 75 -10.63 0.87 -2.01
CA TYR A 75 -11.37 1.07 -0.76
C TYR A 75 -12.88 1.09 -0.95
N TRP A 76 -13.38 1.58 -2.09
CA TRP A 76 -14.78 1.45 -2.46
C TRP A 76 -15.18 -0.01 -2.45
N LYS A 77 -14.43 -0.85 -3.17
CA LYS A 77 -14.66 -2.29 -3.18
C LYS A 77 -14.70 -2.85 -1.75
N LEU A 78 -13.65 -2.62 -0.95
CA LEU A 78 -13.56 -3.16 0.41
C LEU A 78 -14.69 -2.69 1.33
N ILE A 79 -15.12 -1.43 1.23
CA ILE A 79 -16.02 -0.80 2.19
C ILE A 79 -17.47 -0.86 1.75
N VAL A 80 -17.75 -0.53 0.49
CA VAL A 80 -19.11 -0.48 -0.06
C VAL A 80 -19.58 -1.88 -0.40
N ASN A 81 -18.83 -2.59 -1.26
CA ASN A 81 -19.25 -3.90 -1.76
C ASN A 81 -19.07 -5.01 -0.70
N TYR A 82 -17.98 -4.96 0.09
CA TYR A 82 -17.65 -6.00 1.08
C TYR A 82 -17.86 -5.60 2.55
N GLN A 83 -18.22 -4.35 2.83
CA GLN A 83 -18.55 -3.87 4.18
C GLN A 83 -17.45 -4.11 5.22
N LEU A 84 -16.19 -3.99 4.83
CA LEU A 84 -15.04 -4.22 5.70
C LEU A 84 -14.60 -2.94 6.41
N PHE A 85 -14.31 -3.08 7.70
CA PHE A 85 -13.70 -2.03 8.50
C PHE A 85 -12.18 -1.99 8.28
N GLN A 86 -11.65 -0.77 8.14
CA GLN A 86 -10.22 -0.53 7.88
C GLN A 86 -9.41 -0.29 9.17
N ILE A 87 -10.09 0.00 10.28
CA ILE A 87 -9.48 0.18 11.61
C ILE A 87 -10.15 -0.78 12.58
N SER A 88 -11.41 -0.56 12.91
CA SER A 88 -12.23 -1.48 13.71
C SER A 88 -13.70 -1.09 13.58
N SER A 89 -14.59 -1.94 14.09
CA SER A 89 -16.02 -1.62 14.20
C SER A 89 -16.32 -0.45 15.15
N LYS A 90 -15.43 -0.17 16.13
CA LYS A 90 -15.60 0.91 17.12
C LYS A 90 -15.08 2.26 16.64
N THR A 91 -14.17 2.27 15.66
CA THR A 91 -13.56 3.51 15.16
C THR A 91 -13.49 3.44 13.65
N LEU A 92 -14.35 4.21 12.99
CA LEU A 92 -14.41 4.28 11.53
C LEU A 92 -13.30 5.17 10.98
N SER A 93 -12.61 4.69 9.93
CA SER A 93 -11.60 5.46 9.22
C SER A 93 -12.21 6.64 8.45
N SER A 94 -11.39 7.63 8.11
CA SER A 94 -11.83 8.78 7.32
C SER A 94 -12.40 8.33 5.97
N ILE A 95 -11.73 7.41 5.27
CA ILE A 95 -12.20 6.90 3.99
C ILE A 95 -13.54 6.17 4.12
N TYR A 96 -13.72 5.37 5.18
CA TYR A 96 -14.99 4.70 5.45
C TYR A 96 -16.14 5.70 5.56
N LYS A 97 -15.94 6.78 6.34
CA LYS A 97 -16.95 7.83 6.50
C LYS A 97 -17.25 8.54 5.18
N ILE A 98 -16.22 8.85 4.39
CA ILE A 98 -16.40 9.54 3.10
C ILE A 98 -17.25 8.68 2.16
N LEU A 99 -16.90 7.40 1.98
CA LEU A 99 -17.57 6.52 1.02
C LEU A 99 -18.98 6.14 1.47
N ILE A 100 -19.17 5.79 2.74
CA ILE A 100 -20.49 5.42 3.25
C ILE A 100 -21.46 6.61 3.28
N ASN A 101 -20.98 7.82 3.59
CA ASN A 101 -21.84 9.01 3.51
C ASN A 101 -22.35 9.22 2.08
N TYR A 102 -21.49 9.03 1.07
CA TYR A 102 -21.92 9.11 -0.33
C TYR A 102 -22.98 8.06 -0.66
N VAL A 103 -22.78 6.80 -0.24
CA VAL A 103 -23.77 5.72 -0.48
C VAL A 103 -25.09 5.94 0.26
N ILE A 104 -25.08 6.61 1.42
CA ILE A 104 -26.31 6.99 2.13
C ILE A 104 -27.09 8.04 1.34
N GLU A 105 -26.40 9.02 0.75
CA GLU A 105 -26.99 10.07 -0.08
C GLU A 105 -27.41 9.55 -1.47
N HIS A 106 -26.73 8.50 -1.97
CA HIS A 106 -26.96 7.89 -3.28
C HIS A 106 -27.05 6.36 -3.20
N PRO A 107 -28.18 5.80 -2.71
CA PRO A 107 -28.32 4.36 -2.44
C PRO A 107 -28.15 3.44 -3.66
N ASP A 108 -28.36 3.95 -4.87
CA ASP A 108 -28.25 3.18 -6.12
C ASP A 108 -26.83 2.64 -6.35
N PHE A 109 -25.81 3.29 -5.80
CA PHE A 109 -24.42 2.85 -5.92
C PHE A 109 -23.98 1.83 -4.87
N ARG A 110 -24.89 1.36 -3.98
CA ARG A 110 -24.53 0.44 -2.90
C ARG A 110 -23.91 -0.88 -3.37
N ASN A 111 -24.26 -1.32 -4.58
CA ASN A 111 -23.72 -2.54 -5.19
C ASN A 111 -22.87 -2.28 -6.43
N GLY A 112 -22.66 -1.01 -6.78
CA GLY A 112 -21.89 -0.61 -7.95
C GLY A 112 -20.40 -0.51 -7.68
N ASP A 113 -19.64 -0.34 -8.75
CA ASP A 113 -18.20 -0.05 -8.71
C ASP A 113 -17.95 1.46 -8.70
N PHE A 114 -16.78 1.89 -8.20
CA PHE A 114 -16.45 3.32 -8.10
C PHE A 114 -16.49 4.01 -9.46
N GLU A 115 -16.07 3.28 -10.49
CA GLU A 115 -16.01 3.71 -11.90
C GLU A 115 -17.39 4.01 -12.50
N GLU A 116 -18.47 3.49 -11.91
CA GLU A 116 -19.85 3.70 -12.39
C GLU A 116 -20.44 5.03 -11.89
N ILE A 117 -19.81 5.66 -10.89
CA ILE A 117 -20.22 6.96 -10.35
C ILE A 117 -19.97 8.06 -11.38
N LEU A 118 -20.86 9.06 -11.42
CA LEU A 118 -20.69 10.25 -12.26
C LEU A 118 -19.33 10.93 -12.00
N ASN A 119 -18.62 11.32 -13.06
CA ASN A 119 -17.27 11.90 -12.97
C ASN A 119 -17.16 13.08 -11.99
N GLU A 120 -18.16 13.95 -11.94
CA GLU A 120 -18.18 15.09 -11.00
C GLU A 120 -18.19 14.64 -9.53
N ASP A 121 -18.91 13.56 -9.22
CA ASP A 121 -18.99 13.02 -7.86
C ASP A 121 -17.75 12.20 -7.51
N GLN A 122 -17.19 11.45 -8.47
CA GLN A 122 -15.89 10.83 -8.30
C GLN A 122 -14.83 11.87 -7.92
N GLU A 123 -14.78 13.00 -8.63
CA GLU A 123 -13.81 14.06 -8.34
C GLU A 123 -14.01 14.68 -6.94
N LYS A 124 -15.27 14.91 -6.53
CA LYS A 124 -15.58 15.35 -5.15
C LYS A 124 -15.12 14.33 -4.10
N ILE A 125 -15.32 13.04 -4.35
CA ILE A 125 -14.87 11.96 -3.45
C ILE A 125 -13.35 11.93 -3.40
N LEU A 126 -12.67 11.94 -4.55
CA LEU A 126 -11.20 11.93 -4.64
C LEU A 126 -10.59 13.10 -3.88
N ASN A 127 -11.11 14.32 -4.05
CA ASN A 127 -10.64 15.50 -3.31
C ASN A 127 -10.81 15.35 -1.79
N LYS A 128 -11.93 14.76 -1.33
CA LYS A 128 -12.15 14.48 0.10
C LYS A 128 -11.18 13.40 0.61
N VAL A 129 -10.97 12.33 -0.17
CA VAL A 129 -10.07 11.23 0.19
C VAL A 129 -8.64 11.72 0.26
N GLU A 130 -8.16 12.42 -0.76
CA GLU A 130 -6.83 13.03 -0.80
C GLU A 130 -6.61 13.91 0.43
N LEU A 131 -7.51 14.85 0.71
CA LEU A 131 -7.37 15.79 1.84
C LEU A 131 -7.38 15.09 3.22
N LYS A 132 -8.16 14.01 3.38
CA LYS A 132 -8.33 13.33 4.68
C LYS A 132 -7.39 12.15 4.89
N CYS A 133 -6.84 11.56 3.83
CA CYS A 133 -6.01 10.35 3.88
C CYS A 133 -4.52 10.65 3.64
N SER A 134 -4.17 11.74 2.94
CA SER A 134 -2.78 12.14 2.65
C SER A 134 -1.95 12.59 3.84
N ARG A 135 -2.62 13.03 4.93
CA ARG A 135 -1.94 13.74 6.03
C ARG A 135 -0.71 13.00 6.56
N ASN A 136 -0.77 11.67 6.63
CA ASN A 136 0.27 10.87 7.29
C ASN A 136 0.81 9.71 6.44
N VAL A 137 0.07 9.22 5.43
CA VAL A 137 0.38 7.93 4.80
C VAL A 137 1.66 7.96 3.96
N PHE A 138 1.87 9.02 3.17
CA PHE A 138 3.06 9.13 2.32
C PHE A 138 4.34 9.26 3.13
N GLY A 139 4.32 10.06 4.20
CA GLY A 139 5.46 10.18 5.10
C GLY A 139 5.75 8.87 5.83
N ALA A 140 4.72 8.19 6.32
CA ALA A 140 4.90 6.91 7.03
C ALA A 140 5.53 5.84 6.14
N LEU A 141 4.99 5.60 4.93
CA LEU A 141 5.56 4.60 4.02
C LEU A 141 6.97 5.00 3.51
N PHE A 142 7.21 6.30 3.34
CA PHE A 142 8.56 6.82 3.03
C PHE A 142 9.56 6.41 4.12
N GLY A 143 9.22 6.64 5.40
CA GLY A 143 10.04 6.22 6.53
C GLY A 143 10.17 4.69 6.67
N ASP A 144 9.06 3.94 6.50
CA ASP A 144 9.06 2.47 6.53
C ASP A 144 9.96 1.88 5.44
N SER A 145 10.10 2.59 4.31
CA SER A 145 10.99 2.22 3.20
C SER A 145 12.45 2.65 3.37
N GLU A 146 12.82 3.16 4.55
CA GLU A 146 14.15 3.74 4.80
C GLU A 146 14.51 4.83 3.80
N GLU A 147 13.48 5.60 3.38
CA GLU A 147 13.61 6.71 2.44
C GLU A 147 14.02 6.28 1.02
N PHE A 148 13.96 4.99 0.68
CA PHE A 148 14.43 4.53 -0.63
C PHE A 148 13.35 4.42 -1.70
N PHE A 149 12.07 4.22 -1.32
CA PHE A 149 11.06 3.83 -2.30
C PHE A 149 10.64 4.97 -3.25
N TYR A 150 10.39 6.17 -2.71
CA TYR A 150 9.95 7.32 -3.50
C TYR A 150 10.24 8.65 -2.81
N SER A 151 10.27 9.72 -3.58
CA SER A 151 10.13 11.11 -3.12
C SER A 151 8.66 11.51 -3.12
N PHE A 152 8.26 12.47 -2.29
CA PHE A 152 6.91 13.02 -2.33
C PHE A 152 6.91 14.52 -2.00
N ASN A 153 5.90 15.23 -2.52
CA ASN A 153 5.63 16.61 -2.15
C ASN A 153 4.12 16.82 -1.98
N LYS A 154 3.68 17.12 -0.76
CA LYS A 154 2.25 17.30 -0.44
C LYS A 154 1.65 18.58 -1.02
N LYS A 155 2.46 19.62 -1.24
CA LYS A 155 2.02 20.91 -1.77
C LYS A 155 1.80 20.83 -3.28
N GLU A 156 2.79 20.29 -3.98
CA GLU A 156 2.76 20.10 -5.44
C GLU A 156 1.95 18.86 -5.85
N GLY A 157 1.59 18.01 -4.89
CA GLY A 157 0.65 16.90 -5.09
C GLY A 157 1.22 15.78 -5.94
N TYR A 158 2.44 15.30 -5.63
CA TYR A 158 3.05 14.18 -6.35
C TYR A 158 3.87 13.25 -5.48
N ILE A 159 4.09 12.04 -6.00
CA ILE A 159 5.20 11.16 -5.65
C ILE A 159 6.10 10.94 -6.86
N GLU A 160 7.35 10.58 -6.62
CA GLU A 160 8.33 10.23 -7.65
C GLU A 160 9.10 9.00 -7.22
N LEU A 161 8.92 7.89 -7.94
CA LEU A 161 9.58 6.62 -7.65
C LEU A 161 11.09 6.75 -7.80
N ASN A 162 11.81 6.11 -6.88
CA ASN A 162 13.22 5.87 -7.09
C ASN A 162 13.40 4.98 -8.34
N PRO A 163 14.25 5.35 -9.31
CA PRO A 163 14.49 4.55 -10.52
C PRO A 163 14.84 3.09 -10.22
N LEU A 164 15.64 2.82 -9.18
CA LEU A 164 16.01 1.47 -8.76
C LEU A 164 14.79 0.65 -8.30
N PHE A 165 13.87 1.28 -7.58
CA PHE A 165 12.62 0.64 -7.18
C PHE A 165 11.68 0.47 -8.36
N SER A 166 11.66 1.43 -9.30
CA SER A 166 10.87 1.30 -10.53
C SER A 166 11.30 0.06 -11.32
N GLU A 167 12.60 -0.10 -11.57
CA GLU A 167 13.15 -1.28 -12.25
C GLU A 167 12.83 -2.58 -11.50
N PHE A 168 12.98 -2.56 -10.17
CA PHE A 168 12.65 -3.69 -9.33
C PHE A 168 11.16 -4.06 -9.41
N LEU A 169 10.26 -3.07 -9.42
CA LEU A 169 8.82 -3.28 -9.58
C LEU A 169 8.46 -3.79 -10.99
N SER A 170 9.17 -3.40 -12.03
CA SER A 170 8.99 -3.97 -13.38
C SER A 170 9.29 -5.48 -13.39
N LYS A 171 10.29 -5.92 -12.62
CA LYS A 171 10.69 -7.34 -12.52
C LYS A 171 9.83 -8.16 -11.55
N TYR A 172 9.46 -7.58 -10.41
CA TYR A 172 8.86 -8.30 -9.28
C TYR A 172 7.50 -7.77 -8.83
N GLY A 173 6.92 -6.78 -9.51
CA GLY A 173 5.69 -6.10 -9.12
C GLY A 173 4.52 -7.05 -8.89
N ASN A 174 4.37 -8.09 -9.72
CA ASN A 174 3.35 -9.13 -9.54
C ASN A 174 3.51 -9.93 -8.23
N VAL A 175 4.76 -10.13 -7.78
CA VAL A 175 5.04 -10.81 -6.51
C VAL A 175 4.77 -9.85 -5.35
N ILE A 176 5.22 -8.60 -5.46
CA ILE A 176 4.95 -7.55 -4.45
C ILE A 176 3.43 -7.33 -4.28
N GLU A 177 2.66 -7.33 -5.37
CA GLU A 177 1.20 -7.23 -5.31
C GLU A 177 0.57 -8.42 -4.58
N LYS A 178 1.05 -9.64 -4.82
CA LYS A 178 0.60 -10.85 -4.09
C LYS A 178 0.87 -10.73 -2.60
N VAL A 179 2.10 -10.33 -2.23
CA VAL A 179 2.49 -10.15 -0.83
C VAL A 179 1.63 -9.06 -0.17
N ASN A 180 1.48 -7.90 -0.84
CA ASN A 180 0.67 -6.80 -0.34
C ASN A 180 -0.78 -7.24 -0.08
N ASN A 181 -1.40 -7.92 -1.04
CA ASN A 181 -2.79 -8.33 -0.93
C ASN A 181 -2.97 -9.42 0.14
N TYR A 182 -2.01 -10.32 0.28
CA TYR A 182 -1.99 -11.33 1.32
C TYR A 182 -1.90 -10.73 2.73
N GLU A 183 -0.92 -9.85 2.97
CA GLU A 183 -0.75 -9.20 4.27
C GLU A 183 -1.89 -8.23 4.59
N TRP A 184 -2.43 -7.57 3.56
CA TRP A 184 -3.61 -6.73 3.73
C TRP A 184 -4.84 -7.56 4.11
N LEU A 185 -5.04 -8.74 3.49
CA LEU A 185 -6.13 -9.65 3.84
C LEU A 185 -5.99 -10.15 5.29
N LYS A 186 -4.79 -10.56 5.71
CA LYS A 186 -4.49 -10.92 7.11
C LYS A 186 -4.85 -9.78 8.06
N PHE A 187 -4.41 -8.55 7.75
CA PHE A 187 -4.75 -7.36 8.52
C PHE A 187 -6.27 -7.15 8.61
N LEU A 188 -7.00 -7.28 7.50
CA LEU A 188 -8.45 -7.11 7.45
C LEU A 188 -9.19 -8.16 8.27
N HIS A 189 -8.76 -9.44 8.21
CA HIS A 189 -9.32 -10.52 9.05
C HIS A 189 -9.22 -10.17 10.54
N GLY A 190 -8.06 -9.69 10.99
CA GLY A 190 -7.87 -9.29 12.38
C GLY A 190 -8.81 -8.16 12.83
N ARG A 191 -9.26 -7.27 11.92
CA ARG A 191 -10.16 -6.15 12.25
C ARG A 191 -11.64 -6.46 12.03
N ASN A 192 -11.94 -7.55 11.35
CA ASN A 192 -13.28 -7.95 10.95
C ASN A 192 -13.56 -9.41 11.34
N SER A 193 -13.06 -9.86 12.49
CA SER A 193 -13.16 -11.26 12.95
C SER A 193 -14.59 -11.83 12.97
N ASN A 194 -15.60 -10.97 13.10
CA ASN A 194 -17.01 -11.37 13.10
C ASN A 194 -17.66 -11.35 11.70
N ARG A 195 -16.89 -11.08 10.64
CA ARG A 195 -17.38 -11.03 9.25
C ARG A 195 -16.67 -12.11 8.43
N THR A 196 -17.42 -12.72 7.52
CA THR A 196 -16.80 -13.56 6.49
C THR A 196 -16.14 -12.63 5.48
N ILE A 197 -14.81 -12.68 5.41
CA ILE A 197 -14.07 -11.98 4.36
C ILE A 197 -13.90 -12.96 3.20
N ASN A 198 -14.46 -12.61 2.05
CA ASN A 198 -14.27 -13.41 0.86
C ASN A 198 -12.84 -13.20 0.34
N VAL A 199 -12.04 -14.27 0.25
CA VAL A 199 -10.68 -14.16 -0.30
C VAL A 199 -10.70 -13.67 -1.75
N LEU A 200 -11.80 -13.91 -2.47
CA LEU A 200 -12.04 -13.46 -3.85
C LEU A 200 -12.03 -11.93 -4.03
N ILE A 201 -12.10 -11.16 -2.94
CA ILE A 201 -11.97 -9.69 -2.95
C ILE A 201 -10.75 -9.25 -3.77
N PHE A 202 -9.64 -9.97 -3.62
CA PHE A 202 -8.41 -9.74 -4.37
C PHE A 202 -8.19 -10.76 -5.51
N GLU A 203 -8.87 -11.91 -5.51
CA GLU A 203 -8.63 -12.99 -6.50
C GLU A 203 -9.14 -12.71 -7.91
N ASN A 204 -10.04 -11.73 -8.14
CA ASN A 204 -10.38 -11.33 -9.51
C ASN A 204 -9.19 -10.78 -10.32
N LYS A 205 -8.03 -10.54 -9.68
CA LYS A 205 -6.73 -10.34 -10.36
C LYS A 205 -5.72 -11.48 -10.15
N PHE A 206 -5.98 -12.42 -9.25
CA PHE A 206 -5.14 -13.61 -9.03
C PHE A 206 -5.78 -14.85 -9.63
N LYS A 207 -5.78 -14.96 -10.96
CA LYS A 207 -6.32 -16.15 -11.64
C LYS A 207 -5.64 -17.48 -11.24
N HIS A 208 -4.52 -17.51 -10.51
CA HIS A 208 -3.72 -18.74 -10.34
C HIS A 208 -2.98 -18.92 -9.00
N SER A 209 -3.50 -18.50 -7.84
CA SER A 209 -2.82 -18.82 -6.59
C SER A 209 -3.78 -19.20 -5.47
N ASN A 210 -3.75 -20.47 -5.07
CA ASN A 210 -4.37 -20.94 -3.85
C ASN A 210 -3.74 -20.19 -2.65
N PRO A 211 -4.52 -19.44 -1.85
CA PRO A 211 -4.02 -18.64 -0.73
C PRO A 211 -3.20 -19.44 0.29
N LEU A 212 -3.55 -20.71 0.50
CA LEU A 212 -2.87 -21.63 1.42
C LEU A 212 -1.43 -21.95 0.95
N ASN A 213 -1.21 -22.06 -0.35
CA ASN A 213 0.12 -22.33 -0.90
C ASN A 213 1.02 -21.09 -0.86
N PHE A 214 0.44 -19.89 -0.88
CA PHE A 214 1.21 -18.65 -0.85
C PHE A 214 1.74 -18.32 0.55
N GLU A 215 0.98 -18.62 1.60
CA GLU A 215 1.42 -18.45 3.00
C GLU A 215 2.74 -19.18 3.28
N GLU A 216 2.80 -20.48 2.98
CA GLU A 216 4.01 -21.27 3.23
C GLU A 216 5.21 -20.75 2.43
N LEU A 217 4.98 -20.34 1.18
CA LEU A 217 6.03 -19.76 0.33
C LEU A 217 6.53 -18.43 0.88
N TRP A 218 5.61 -17.57 1.33
CA TRP A 218 5.95 -16.27 1.90
C TRP A 218 6.71 -16.41 3.22
N ILE A 219 6.28 -17.31 4.11
CA ILE A 219 7.01 -17.60 5.37
C ILE A 219 8.43 -18.10 5.09
N LYS A 220 8.59 -19.06 4.16
CA LYS A 220 9.93 -19.54 3.75
C LYS A 220 10.77 -18.43 3.14
N PHE A 221 10.15 -17.53 2.39
CA PHE A 221 10.82 -16.37 1.82
C PHE A 221 11.31 -15.43 2.92
N GLN A 222 10.45 -15.03 3.87
CA GLN A 222 10.85 -14.18 5.01
C GLN A 222 12.02 -14.80 5.79
N GLN A 223 11.94 -16.10 6.11
CA GLN A 223 13.01 -16.82 6.81
C GLN A 223 14.35 -16.76 6.10
N LYS A 224 14.37 -16.82 4.76
CA LYS A 224 15.59 -16.69 3.94
C LYS A 224 16.30 -15.34 4.15
N PHE A 225 15.55 -14.27 4.41
CA PHE A 225 16.12 -12.93 4.62
C PHE A 225 16.27 -12.56 6.10
N GLU A 226 15.68 -13.32 7.02
CA GLU A 226 15.85 -13.20 8.48
C GLU A 226 17.08 -13.96 9.01
N THR A 227 17.57 -15.00 8.31
CA THR A 227 18.82 -15.65 8.68
C THR A 227 19.98 -14.66 8.59
N PRO A 228 20.74 -14.41 9.69
CA PRO A 228 21.89 -13.54 9.64
C PRO A 228 22.91 -14.12 8.67
N ASN A 229 23.19 -13.41 7.57
CA ASN A 229 24.44 -13.58 6.87
C ASN A 229 25.55 -13.05 7.81
N ASP A 230 26.05 -13.91 8.68
CA ASP A 230 27.30 -13.74 9.45
C ASP A 230 28.52 -13.68 8.50
N TYR A 231 28.57 -12.71 7.58
CA TYR A 231 29.73 -12.52 6.69
C TYR A 231 30.01 -11.06 6.29
N PHE A 232 29.62 -10.08 7.10
CA PHE A 232 30.09 -8.70 6.94
C PHE A 232 30.62 -8.07 8.24
N TYR A 233 31.58 -8.75 8.86
CA TYR A 233 32.66 -8.09 9.61
C TYR A 233 33.98 -8.81 9.34
N VAL A 234 34.55 -8.60 8.16
CA VAL A 234 36.00 -8.80 8.00
C VAL A 234 36.66 -7.73 8.84
N LYS A 235 37.34 -8.17 9.90
CA LYS A 235 38.31 -7.40 10.67
C LYS A 235 39.20 -6.62 9.71
N ALA A 236 39.08 -5.30 9.68
CA ALA A 236 40.22 -4.47 9.37
C ALA A 236 41.17 -4.55 10.56
N ALA A 237 42.02 -5.58 10.55
CA ALA A 237 43.29 -5.53 11.24
C ALA A 237 44.11 -4.43 10.55
N VAL A 238 44.42 -3.36 11.27
CA VAL A 238 45.55 -2.51 10.93
C VAL A 238 46.47 -2.53 12.15
N VAL A 239 47.67 -2.99 11.86
CA VAL A 239 48.87 -3.09 12.71
C VAL A 239 49.26 -1.71 13.24
#